data_AF-A0A821N1W5-F1
#
_entry.id   AF-A0A821N1W5-F1
#
_cell.length_a   1.000
_cell.length_b   1.000
_cell.length_c   1.000
_cell.angle_alpha   90.00
_cell.angle_beta   90.00
_cell.angle_gamma   90.00
#
_symmetry.space_group_name_H-M   'P 1'
#
loop_
_entity.id
_entity.type
_entity.pdbx_description
1 polymer ?
#
loop_
_entity_poly.entity_id
_entity_poly.type
_entity_poly.pdbx_seq_one_letter_code
_entity_poly.pdbx_strand_id
1 'polypeptide(L)'
;MLRFLIIINIFFIFGSVHGRIEEEEGLRYTITLSEPLESTLEWDYNENDKTELIFRWNITLINGYSGLLAFSNHDVDTNNLDVIIYGNDNQIYNGYTDDESLLYIPKNDIELKYRIENKESIENGRKHKITIRIKRPLDTCDEEQRNYIIDHGTINLLTGSLTDKDFQTLKRQNEVKVDVKRMSLTLQRVQLLKSQVVYPPIPDDAPHLDYLNQDVLIPDDETTYWCTRFELPSFIMEQPHHIIRFDGVISPQSEGIVHHMELFHCDVDPDMQIPA
;
A
#
# COMPACT_ATOMS: atom_id res chain seq x y z
N MET A 1 -8.92 -46.18 46.92
CA MET A 1 -9.63 -45.81 45.68
C MET A 1 -8.91 -44.58 45.14
N LEU A 2 -8.01 -44.79 44.18
CA LEU A 2 -7.05 -43.79 43.71
C LEU A 2 -7.26 -43.62 42.22
N ARG A 3 -7.27 -42.36 41.75
CA ARG A 3 -6.80 -41.84 40.46
C ARG A 3 -7.69 -40.68 40.01
N PHE A 4 -7.11 -39.50 39.84
CA PHE A 4 -7.00 -38.91 38.51
C PHE A 4 -5.63 -38.28 38.36
N LEU A 5 -5.08 -38.48 37.16
CA LEU A 5 -3.74 -38.22 36.71
C LEU A 5 -3.75 -36.88 35.98
N ILE A 6 -2.94 -35.93 36.42
CA ILE A 6 -2.65 -34.71 35.65
C ILE A 6 -1.56 -35.08 34.63
N ILE A 7 -1.88 -35.01 33.35
CA ILE A 7 -0.89 -35.08 32.28
C ILE A 7 -0.64 -33.65 31.80
N ILE A 8 0.51 -33.10 32.20
CA ILE A 8 1.13 -31.97 31.52
C ILE A 8 2.07 -32.56 30.48
N ASN A 9 1.78 -32.37 29.19
CA ASN A 9 2.73 -32.65 28.12
C ASN A 9 3.53 -31.38 27.85
N ILE A 10 4.80 -31.37 28.27
CA ILE A 10 5.81 -30.44 27.78
C ILE A 10 6.57 -31.18 26.69
N PHE A 11 6.40 -30.77 25.45
CA PHE A 11 7.28 -31.19 24.35
C PHE A 11 8.42 -30.16 24.23
N PHE A 12 9.63 -30.57 24.58
CA PHE A 12 10.84 -29.91 24.09
C PHE A 12 11.15 -30.47 22.71
N ILE A 13 10.91 -29.69 21.67
CA ILE A 13 11.44 -29.98 20.33
C ILE A 13 12.79 -29.27 20.22
N PHE A 14 13.88 -30.03 20.37
CA PHE A 14 15.18 -29.62 19.85
C PHE A 14 15.20 -29.95 18.36
N GLY A 15 14.88 -28.96 17.53
CA GLY A 15 15.00 -29.01 16.07
C GLY A 15 16.15 -28.13 15.62
N SER A 16 17.13 -28.73 14.95
CA SER A 16 18.22 -28.03 14.29
C SER A 16 17.69 -27.09 13.21
N VAL A 17 18.23 -25.86 13.18
CA VAL A 17 17.96 -24.85 12.15
C VAL A 17 18.32 -25.42 10.79
N HIS A 18 17.32 -25.62 9.95
CA HIS A 18 17.42 -25.41 8.51
C HIS A 18 16.26 -24.48 8.16
N GLY A 19 16.58 -23.20 7.98
CA GLY A 19 15.62 -22.19 7.53
C GLY A 19 15.11 -22.55 6.14
N ARG A 20 14.07 -23.37 6.09
CA ARG A 20 13.22 -23.53 4.94
C ARG A 20 12.29 -22.32 4.96
N ILE A 21 12.33 -21.52 3.90
CA ILE A 21 11.36 -20.46 3.67
C ILE A 21 9.98 -21.13 3.76
N GLU A 22 9.22 -20.86 4.81
CA GLU A 22 7.79 -21.18 4.81
C GLU A 22 7.18 -20.34 3.69
N GLU A 23 6.72 -21.02 2.65
CA GLU A 23 5.87 -20.44 1.62
C GLU A 23 4.52 -20.14 2.27
N GLU A 24 4.42 -19.00 2.97
CA GLU A 24 3.12 -18.33 3.05
C GLU A 24 2.76 -17.93 1.61
N GLU A 25 1.82 -18.67 1.02
CA GLU A 25 1.36 -18.46 -0.36
C GLU A 25 0.64 -17.11 -0.52
N GLY A 26 -0.02 -16.65 0.56
CA GLY A 26 -0.74 -15.37 0.60
C GLY A 26 0.07 -14.28 1.29
N LEU A 27 0.01 -13.06 0.74
CA LEU A 27 0.42 -11.83 1.39
C LEU A 27 -0.85 -11.08 1.80
N ARG A 28 -0.94 -10.59 3.05
CA ARG A 28 -2.18 -10.04 3.61
C ARG A 28 -2.71 -8.79 2.92
N TYR A 29 -1.82 -7.97 2.40
CA TYR A 29 -2.17 -6.65 1.88
C TYR A 29 -1.98 -6.58 0.37
N THR A 30 -2.82 -5.80 -0.31
CA THR A 30 -2.73 -5.60 -1.76
C THR A 30 -3.14 -4.18 -2.14
N ILE A 31 -2.51 -3.66 -3.19
CA ILE A 31 -2.84 -2.38 -3.78
C ILE A 31 -2.59 -2.41 -5.29
N THR A 32 -3.41 -1.70 -6.05
CA THR A 32 -3.18 -1.44 -7.48
C THR A 32 -2.34 -0.17 -7.62
N LEU A 33 -1.26 -0.21 -8.40
CA LEU A 33 -0.30 0.90 -8.53
C LEU A 33 -0.66 1.93 -9.62
N SER A 34 -1.91 1.89 -10.11
CA SER A 34 -2.50 2.78 -11.13
C SER A 34 -2.07 2.56 -12.60
N GLU A 35 -3.01 2.83 -13.51
CA GLU A 35 -2.83 2.79 -14.97
C GLU A 35 -1.72 3.74 -15.45
N PRO A 36 -0.97 3.42 -16.53
CA PRO A 36 -1.32 2.45 -17.57
C PRO A 36 -0.76 1.04 -17.36
N LEU A 37 0.04 0.83 -16.32
CA LEU A 37 0.59 -0.48 -16.02
C LEU A 37 -0.45 -1.24 -15.20
N GLU A 38 -0.92 -2.38 -15.71
CA GLU A 38 -1.69 -3.33 -14.93
C GLU A 38 -0.76 -3.94 -13.87
N SER A 39 -0.52 -3.17 -12.80
CA SER A 39 0.46 -3.47 -11.78
C SER A 39 -0.19 -3.46 -10.41
N THR A 40 0.13 -4.49 -9.63
CA THR A 40 -0.29 -4.62 -8.25
C THR A 40 0.92 -4.92 -7.38
N LEU A 41 0.84 -4.44 -6.14
CA LEU A 41 1.78 -4.79 -5.10
C LEU A 41 1.01 -5.50 -4.00
N GLU A 42 1.31 -6.77 -3.80
CA GLU A 42 0.89 -7.50 -2.61
C GLU A 42 2.06 -7.49 -1.62
N TRP A 43 1.80 -7.33 -0.32
CA TRP A 43 2.89 -7.31 0.65
C TRP A 43 2.48 -7.84 2.02
N ASP A 44 3.51 -8.22 2.75
CA ASP A 44 3.41 -8.67 4.13
C ASP A 44 4.71 -8.40 4.90
N TYR A 45 4.61 -8.31 6.22
CA TYR A 45 5.75 -8.13 7.12
C TYR A 45 5.45 -8.78 8.48
N ASN A 46 6.48 -9.07 9.27
CA ASN A 46 6.28 -9.57 10.63
C ASN A 46 6.36 -8.42 11.63
N GLU A 47 5.27 -8.12 12.34
CA GLU A 47 5.28 -7.07 13.36
C GLU A 47 6.24 -7.34 14.53
N ASN A 48 6.55 -8.61 14.80
CA ASN A 48 7.50 -9.01 15.84
C ASN A 48 8.95 -8.99 15.36
N ASP A 49 9.17 -9.03 14.04
CA ASP A 49 10.47 -9.03 13.38
C ASP A 49 10.49 -7.94 12.30
N LYS A 50 10.54 -6.68 12.77
CA LYS A 50 10.47 -5.44 11.98
C LYS A 50 11.77 -5.15 11.23
N THR A 51 12.30 -6.16 10.55
CA THR A 51 13.59 -6.07 9.84
C THR A 51 13.39 -6.09 8.34
N GLU A 52 12.41 -6.83 7.83
CA GLU A 52 12.18 -7.04 6.41
C GLU A 52 10.70 -6.93 6.03
N LEU A 53 10.46 -6.41 4.83
CA LEU A 53 9.21 -6.44 4.10
C LEU A 53 9.32 -7.50 2.99
N ILE A 54 8.28 -8.32 2.83
CA ILE A 54 8.13 -9.21 1.69
C ILE A 54 7.04 -8.64 0.80
N PHE A 55 7.31 -8.47 -0.48
CA PHE A 55 6.28 -8.07 -1.43
C PHE A 55 6.34 -8.86 -2.72
N ARG A 56 5.18 -9.02 -3.34
CA ARG A 56 4.99 -9.59 -4.66
C ARG A 56 4.55 -8.45 -5.57
N TRP A 57 5.41 -8.11 -6.51
CA TRP A 57 5.14 -7.12 -7.54
C TRP A 57 4.66 -7.84 -8.78
N ASN A 58 3.40 -7.61 -9.14
CA ASN A 58 2.84 -8.02 -10.43
C ASN A 58 2.90 -6.82 -11.37
N ILE A 59 3.42 -7.03 -12.57
CA ILE A 59 3.49 -5.97 -13.58
C ILE A 59 3.31 -6.52 -14.98
N THR A 60 2.53 -5.80 -15.79
CA THR A 60 2.40 -6.04 -17.23
C THR A 60 3.23 -5.02 -18.00
N LEU A 61 4.19 -5.49 -18.80
CA LEU A 61 5.11 -4.66 -19.58
C LEU A 61 4.98 -4.94 -21.08
N ILE A 62 5.23 -3.92 -21.91
CA ILE A 62 5.44 -4.12 -23.34
C ILE A 62 6.69 -4.97 -23.55
N ASN A 63 6.69 -5.86 -24.54
CA ASN A 63 7.83 -6.71 -24.84
C ASN A 63 9.11 -5.88 -25.09
N GLY A 64 10.19 -6.22 -24.37
CA GLY A 64 11.47 -5.50 -24.38
C GLY A 64 11.57 -4.33 -23.40
N TYR A 65 10.48 -3.92 -22.76
CA TYR A 65 10.51 -2.86 -21.75
C TYR A 65 10.93 -3.42 -20.40
N SER A 66 11.48 -2.53 -19.56
CA SER A 66 11.81 -2.80 -18.15
C SER A 66 10.79 -2.12 -17.24
N GLY A 67 10.57 -2.64 -16.04
CA GLY A 67 9.67 -2.05 -15.04
C GLY A 67 10.42 -1.21 -14.03
N LEU A 68 9.77 -0.16 -13.52
CA LEU A 68 10.24 0.67 -12.41
C LEU A 68 9.24 0.60 -11.24
N LEU A 69 9.76 0.43 -10.04
CA LEU A 69 9.02 0.62 -8.79
C LEU A 69 9.91 1.46 -7.86
N ALA A 70 9.49 2.68 -7.56
CA ALA A 70 10.25 3.61 -6.75
C ALA A 70 9.52 4.04 -5.49
N PHE A 71 10.28 4.34 -4.45
CA PHE A 71 9.82 4.75 -3.12
C PHE A 71 10.23 6.21 -2.89
N SER A 72 9.29 7.05 -2.46
CA SER A 72 9.49 8.47 -2.23
C SER A 72 8.74 8.97 -0.99
N ASN A 73 9.27 10.04 -0.38
CA ASN A 73 8.60 10.84 0.65
C ASN A 73 7.88 12.06 0.06
N HIS A 74 8.13 12.36 -1.21
CA HIS A 74 7.57 13.50 -1.93
C HIS A 74 6.60 13.00 -3.00
N ASP A 75 5.77 13.88 -3.56
CA ASP A 75 4.72 13.52 -4.52
C ASP A 75 5.28 12.96 -5.85
N VAL A 76 4.91 13.50 -7.01
CA VAL A 76 5.49 13.09 -8.31
C VAL A 76 6.85 13.77 -8.53
N ASP A 77 7.64 13.88 -7.47
CA ASP A 77 9.04 14.31 -7.55
C ASP A 77 9.88 13.09 -7.94
N THR A 78 10.76 13.27 -8.93
CA THR A 78 11.65 12.24 -9.44
C THR A 78 13.07 12.35 -8.89
N ASN A 79 13.30 13.26 -7.97
CA ASN A 79 14.57 13.42 -7.27
C ASN A 79 14.68 12.48 -6.06
N ASN A 80 15.89 12.01 -5.77
CA ASN A 80 16.22 11.25 -4.57
C ASN A 80 15.28 10.04 -4.32
N LEU A 81 14.93 9.34 -5.39
CA LEU A 81 14.11 8.13 -5.34
C LEU A 81 14.99 6.93 -5.01
N ASP A 82 14.46 6.00 -4.20
CA ASP A 82 14.94 4.63 -4.13
C ASP A 82 14.17 3.80 -5.17
N VAL A 83 14.87 3.13 -6.08
CA VAL A 83 14.28 2.55 -7.30
C VAL A 83 14.64 1.08 -7.45
N ILE A 84 13.62 0.24 -7.53
CA ILE A 84 13.73 -1.14 -7.97
C ILE A 84 13.42 -1.22 -9.46
N ILE A 85 14.33 -1.83 -10.22
CA ILE A 85 14.23 -1.98 -11.67
C ILE A 85 14.13 -3.46 -12.02
N TYR A 86 13.06 -3.86 -12.69
CA TYR A 86 12.99 -5.15 -13.37
C TYR A 86 13.47 -5.00 -14.81
N GLY A 87 14.69 -5.43 -15.09
CA GLY A 87 15.33 -5.30 -16.38
C GLY A 87 14.79 -6.26 -17.44
N ASN A 88 14.89 -5.88 -18.72
CA ASN A 88 14.52 -6.75 -19.84
C ASN A 88 15.46 -7.96 -20.03
N ASP A 89 16.56 -7.99 -19.28
CA ASP A 89 17.46 -9.14 -19.09
C ASP A 89 16.97 -10.13 -18.01
N ASN A 90 15.79 -9.88 -17.43
CA ASN A 90 15.17 -10.66 -16.36
C ASN A 90 15.92 -10.61 -15.02
N GLN A 91 16.63 -9.51 -14.75
CA GLN A 91 17.30 -9.26 -13.48
C GLN A 91 16.62 -8.13 -12.71
N ILE A 92 16.81 -8.13 -11.39
CA ILE A 92 16.42 -7.01 -10.53
C ILE A 92 17.65 -6.18 -10.19
N TYR A 93 17.47 -4.87 -10.23
CA TYR A 93 18.48 -3.92 -9.82
C TYR A 93 17.92 -3.02 -8.72
N ASN A 94 18.74 -2.74 -7.72
CA ASN A 94 18.54 -1.63 -6.82
C ASN A 94 19.26 -0.41 -7.42
N GLY A 95 18.57 0.72 -7.43
CA GLY A 95 19.03 1.95 -8.05
C GLY A 95 18.45 3.14 -7.31
N TYR A 96 18.89 4.32 -7.69
CA TYR A 96 18.41 5.56 -7.07
C TYR A 96 18.44 6.71 -8.06
N THR A 97 17.68 7.77 -7.80
CA THR A 97 17.84 9.04 -8.51
C THR A 97 18.56 10.08 -7.67
N ASP A 98 19.32 10.97 -8.31
CA ASP A 98 19.89 12.14 -7.65
C ASP A 98 18.90 13.33 -7.61
N ASP A 99 19.39 14.50 -7.20
CA ASP A 99 18.65 15.77 -7.18
C ASP A 99 18.38 16.37 -8.56
N GLU A 100 19.02 15.81 -9.60
CA GLU A 100 18.77 16.10 -11.01
C GLU A 100 17.95 14.97 -11.67
N SER A 101 17.25 14.13 -10.91
CA SER A 101 16.44 13.02 -11.43
C SER A 101 17.18 12.09 -12.40
N LEU A 102 18.50 11.96 -12.31
CA LEU A 102 19.27 10.97 -13.07
C LEU A 102 19.22 9.65 -12.32
N LEU A 103 18.74 8.59 -12.96
CA LEU A 103 18.67 7.24 -12.40
C LEU A 103 20.01 6.53 -12.55
N TYR A 104 20.54 5.99 -11.45
CA TYR A 104 21.79 5.25 -11.37
C TYR A 104 21.57 3.82 -10.85
N ILE A 105 22.47 2.91 -11.21
CA ILE A 105 22.62 1.59 -10.56
C ILE A 105 23.99 1.60 -9.86
N PRO A 106 24.06 1.67 -8.52
CA PRO A 106 25.35 1.71 -7.85
C PRO A 106 26.07 0.35 -7.94
N LYS A 107 27.41 0.39 -7.97
CA LYS A 107 28.24 -0.82 -8.08
C LYS A 107 28.26 -1.66 -6.78
N ASN A 108 28.10 -1.01 -5.64
CA ASN A 108 28.15 -1.61 -4.30
C ASN A 108 26.83 -1.40 -3.59
N ASP A 109 25.72 -1.73 -4.25
CA ASP A 109 24.40 -1.63 -3.63
C ASP A 109 24.01 -2.92 -2.91
N ILE A 110 22.89 -2.85 -2.20
CA ILE A 110 22.25 -3.98 -1.56
C ILE A 110 21.70 -4.90 -2.62
N GLU A 111 22.16 -6.15 -2.57
CA GLU A 111 21.58 -7.22 -3.37
C GLU A 111 20.23 -7.61 -2.78
N LEU A 112 19.15 -7.18 -3.45
CA LEU A 112 17.80 -7.58 -3.10
C LEU A 112 17.63 -9.08 -3.30
N LYS A 113 17.05 -9.77 -2.31
CA LYS A 113 16.69 -11.19 -2.47
C LYS A 113 15.36 -11.26 -3.22
N TYR A 114 15.36 -11.83 -4.43
CA TYR A 114 14.15 -11.96 -5.23
C TYR A 114 14.00 -13.32 -5.90
N ARG A 115 12.78 -13.62 -6.34
CA ARG A 115 12.43 -14.75 -7.21
C ARG A 115 11.37 -14.31 -8.21
N ILE A 116 11.60 -14.58 -9.49
CA ILE A 116 10.54 -14.47 -10.51
C ILE A 116 9.64 -15.70 -10.36
N GLU A 117 8.40 -15.51 -9.93
CA GLU A 117 7.44 -16.58 -9.68
C GLU A 117 6.69 -16.99 -10.95
N ASN A 118 6.37 -16.02 -11.79
CA ASN A 118 5.69 -16.25 -13.07
C ASN A 118 6.14 -15.26 -14.14
N LYS A 119 6.13 -15.71 -15.39
CA LYS A 119 6.31 -14.89 -16.58
C LYS A 119 5.46 -15.44 -17.71
N GLU A 120 4.43 -14.69 -18.09
CA GLU A 120 3.46 -15.07 -19.10
C GLU A 120 3.48 -14.08 -20.27
N SER A 121 3.55 -14.60 -21.48
CA SER A 121 3.42 -13.82 -22.71
C SER A 121 1.94 -13.66 -23.06
N ILE A 122 1.47 -12.42 -23.18
CA ILE A 122 0.07 -12.09 -23.48
C ILE A 122 -0.03 -11.25 -24.76
N GLU A 123 -1.26 -11.04 -25.26
CA GLU A 123 -1.51 -10.25 -26.48
C GLU A 123 -0.65 -10.68 -27.68
N ASN A 124 -0.55 -11.98 -27.94
CA ASN A 124 0.30 -12.57 -28.99
C ASN A 124 1.80 -12.18 -28.85
N GLY A 125 2.30 -12.00 -27.63
CA GLY A 125 3.70 -11.66 -27.35
C GLY A 125 4.05 -10.18 -27.45
N ARG A 126 3.04 -9.30 -27.51
CA ARG A 126 3.25 -7.85 -27.44
C ARG A 126 3.53 -7.37 -26.02
N LYS A 127 3.00 -8.07 -25.01
CA LYS A 127 3.21 -7.76 -23.59
C LYS A 127 3.58 -9.02 -22.83
N HIS A 128 4.21 -8.83 -21.67
CA HIS A 128 4.47 -9.88 -20.70
C HIS A 128 3.90 -9.49 -19.35
N LYS A 129 3.25 -10.42 -18.67
CA LYS A 129 2.88 -10.31 -17.27
C LYS A 129 3.95 -11.03 -16.43
N ILE A 130 4.54 -10.32 -15.48
CA ILE A 130 5.60 -10.83 -14.62
C ILE A 130 5.15 -10.70 -13.17
N THR A 131 5.38 -11.76 -12.39
CA THR A 131 5.17 -11.78 -10.93
C THR A 131 6.52 -12.00 -10.25
N ILE A 132 6.94 -11.05 -9.43
CA ILE A 132 8.27 -11.02 -8.81
C ILE A 132 8.07 -10.93 -7.30
N ARG A 133 8.58 -11.91 -6.54
CA ARG A 133 8.62 -11.86 -5.07
C ARG A 133 9.96 -11.32 -4.63
N ILE A 134 9.95 -10.27 -3.82
CA ILE A 134 11.13 -9.55 -3.34
C ILE A 134 11.08 -9.51 -1.81
N LYS A 135 12.23 -9.74 -1.17
CA LYS A 135 12.45 -9.44 0.24
C LYS A 135 13.37 -8.23 0.33
N ARG A 136 12.92 -7.21 1.06
CA ARG A 136 13.63 -5.94 1.22
C ARG A 136 13.74 -5.60 2.71
N PRO A 137 14.93 -5.27 3.23
CA PRO A 137 15.07 -4.69 4.56
C PRO A 137 14.21 -3.43 4.71
N LEU A 138 13.68 -3.15 5.92
CA LEU A 138 12.96 -1.89 6.16
C LEU A 138 13.94 -0.70 6.13
N ASP A 139 15.06 -0.87 6.79
CA ASP A 139 16.23 0.00 6.72
C ASP A 139 17.38 -0.78 6.07
N THR A 140 17.87 -0.24 4.98
CA THR A 140 18.98 -0.75 4.19
C THR A 140 20.34 -0.45 4.81
N CYS A 141 20.39 0.44 5.81
CA CYS A 141 21.60 0.97 6.41
C CYS A 141 22.55 1.61 5.39
N ASP A 142 21.99 2.21 4.32
CA ASP A 142 22.78 2.91 3.31
C ASP A 142 23.36 4.21 3.88
N GLU A 143 24.69 4.23 4.10
CA GLU A 143 25.38 5.39 4.68
C GLU A 143 25.26 6.65 3.81
N GLU A 144 25.06 6.48 2.51
CA GLU A 144 24.85 7.58 1.55
C GLU A 144 23.40 8.08 1.53
N GLN A 145 22.49 7.47 2.30
CA GLN A 145 21.07 7.85 2.41
C GLN A 145 20.32 7.90 1.07
N ARG A 146 20.68 7.04 0.12
CA ARG A 146 20.02 6.95 -1.20
C ARG A 146 18.78 6.07 -1.16
N ASN A 147 18.78 5.09 -0.27
CA ASN A 147 17.71 4.12 -0.11
C ASN A 147 16.65 4.61 0.88
N TYR A 148 15.39 4.32 0.60
CA TYR A 148 14.25 4.76 1.39
C TYR A 148 14.14 3.96 2.71
N ILE A 149 13.90 4.63 3.83
CA ILE A 149 13.64 3.93 5.10
C ILE A 149 12.14 3.71 5.23
N ILE A 150 11.69 2.45 5.21
CA ILE A 150 10.28 2.11 5.34
C ILE A 150 9.88 2.22 6.80
N ASP A 151 8.97 3.15 7.09
CA ASP A 151 8.43 3.40 8.42
C ASP A 151 6.90 3.23 8.47
N HIS A 152 6.29 3.68 9.57
CA HIS A 152 4.85 3.60 9.78
C HIS A 152 4.05 4.70 9.05
N GLY A 153 4.72 5.60 8.34
CA GLY A 153 4.12 6.70 7.60
C GLY A 153 3.48 6.27 6.29
N THR A 154 3.01 7.29 5.56
CA THR A 154 2.54 7.12 4.18
C THR A 154 3.74 7.17 3.24
N ILE A 155 3.80 6.22 2.32
CA ILE A 155 4.85 6.07 1.32
C ILE A 155 4.25 6.38 -0.04
N ASN A 156 4.99 7.15 -0.84
CA ASN A 156 4.65 7.43 -2.23
C ASN A 156 5.36 6.41 -3.11
N LEU A 157 4.58 5.50 -3.72
CA LEU A 157 5.09 4.54 -4.69
C LEU A 157 4.91 5.09 -6.10
N LEU A 158 6.01 5.17 -6.85
CA LEU A 158 5.98 5.49 -8.26
C LEU A 158 6.20 4.20 -9.07
N THR A 159 5.27 3.85 -9.95
CA THR A 159 5.45 2.71 -10.88
C THR A 159 5.55 3.21 -12.31
N GLY A 160 6.34 2.52 -13.13
CA GLY A 160 6.62 2.98 -14.48
C GLY A 160 7.32 1.95 -15.34
N SER A 161 7.73 2.37 -16.54
CA SER A 161 8.48 1.53 -17.45
C SER A 161 9.62 2.27 -18.14
N LEU A 162 10.68 1.54 -18.47
CA LEU A 162 11.78 2.00 -19.30
C LEU A 162 11.71 1.32 -20.66
N THR A 163 11.92 2.10 -21.72
CA THR A 163 12.14 1.54 -23.05
C THR A 163 13.44 0.73 -23.06
N ASP A 164 13.58 -0.21 -24.01
CA ASP A 164 14.86 -0.94 -24.19
C ASP A 164 16.02 0.04 -24.38
N LYS A 165 15.85 1.10 -25.17
CA LYS A 165 16.88 2.13 -25.38
C LYS A 165 17.32 2.77 -24.07
N ASP A 166 16.38 3.14 -23.20
CA ASP A 166 16.68 3.79 -21.93
C ASP A 166 17.37 2.82 -20.97
N PHE A 167 16.91 1.57 -20.90
CA PHE A 167 17.54 0.53 -20.09
C PHE A 167 18.97 0.20 -20.57
N GLN A 168 19.20 0.06 -21.88
CA GLN A 168 20.56 -0.12 -22.42
C GLN A 168 21.46 1.10 -22.16
N THR A 169 20.88 2.31 -22.19
CA THR A 169 21.62 3.54 -21.86
C THR A 169 22.04 3.53 -20.40
N LEU A 170 21.12 3.23 -19.48
CA LEU A 170 21.40 3.05 -18.07
C LEU A 170 22.49 1.99 -17.84
N LYS A 171 22.41 0.82 -18.48
CA LYS A 171 23.44 -0.23 -18.34
C LYS A 171 24.82 0.18 -18.86
N ARG A 172 24.90 0.99 -19.92
CA ARG A 172 26.16 1.39 -20.56
C ARG A 172 26.80 2.61 -19.92
N GLN A 173 25.99 3.62 -19.61
CA GLN A 173 26.43 4.93 -19.11
C GLN A 173 26.33 5.03 -17.59
N ASN A 174 25.65 4.07 -16.96
CA ASN A 174 25.27 4.09 -15.55
C ASN A 174 24.32 5.22 -15.17
N GLU A 175 23.73 5.92 -16.13
CA GLU A 175 22.80 7.01 -15.88
C GLU A 175 21.74 7.11 -16.98
N VAL A 176 20.52 7.48 -16.61
CA VAL A 176 19.47 7.91 -17.53
C VAL A 176 18.55 8.90 -16.83
N LYS A 177 18.22 10.03 -17.49
CA LYS A 177 17.28 11.00 -16.94
C LYS A 177 15.90 10.37 -16.81
N VAL A 178 15.31 10.47 -15.62
CA VAL A 178 13.92 10.10 -15.35
C VAL A 178 12.99 11.17 -15.91
N ASP A 179 11.94 10.73 -16.59
CA ASP A 179 10.91 11.60 -17.15
C ASP A 179 9.54 10.98 -16.95
N VAL A 180 8.68 11.68 -16.20
CA VAL A 180 7.35 11.20 -15.78
C VAL A 180 6.51 10.75 -16.97
N LYS A 181 6.51 11.52 -18.06
CA LYS A 181 5.64 11.25 -19.22
C LYS A 181 6.18 10.11 -20.08
N ARG A 182 7.47 10.16 -20.43
CA ARG A 182 8.14 9.14 -21.25
C ARG A 182 8.17 7.79 -20.57
N MET A 183 8.35 7.76 -19.25
CA MET A 183 8.39 6.52 -18.47
C MET A 183 7.01 6.10 -17.93
N SER A 184 5.97 6.90 -18.20
CA SER A 184 4.60 6.65 -17.72
C SER A 184 4.55 6.43 -16.21
N LEU A 185 5.24 7.30 -15.44
CA LEU A 185 5.28 7.19 -13.99
C LEU A 185 3.93 7.56 -13.37
N THR A 186 3.43 6.70 -12.48
CA THR A 186 2.16 6.90 -11.78
C THR A 186 2.37 6.80 -10.28
N LEU A 187 1.68 7.63 -9.52
CA LEU A 187 1.79 7.72 -8.07
C LEU A 187 0.68 6.94 -7.40
N GLN A 188 1.05 6.08 -6.46
CA GLN A 188 0.14 5.46 -5.52
C GLN A 188 0.63 5.70 -4.09
N ARG A 189 -0.24 6.25 -3.24
CA ARG A 189 0.05 6.40 -1.82
C ARG A 189 -0.38 5.16 -1.06
N VAL A 190 0.48 4.67 -0.18
CA VAL A 190 0.21 3.46 0.61
C VAL A 190 0.92 3.54 1.96
N GLN A 191 0.36 2.90 2.97
CA GLN A 191 1.07 2.56 4.19
C GLN A 191 1.48 1.09 4.10
N LEU A 192 2.77 0.80 4.03
CA LEU A 192 3.27 -0.59 3.96
C LEU A 192 3.25 -1.25 5.34
N LEU A 193 3.66 -0.54 6.39
CA LEU A 193 3.62 -1.05 7.76
C LEU A 193 2.25 -0.79 8.41
N LYS A 194 1.25 -1.57 7.98
CA LYS A 194 -0.12 -1.55 8.53
C LYS A 194 -0.21 -2.31 9.85
N SER A 195 -1.02 -1.81 10.77
CA SER A 195 -1.39 -2.56 11.98
C SER A 195 -1.98 -3.94 11.63
N GLN A 196 -1.47 -4.99 12.27
CA GLN A 196 -1.91 -6.38 12.13
C GLN A 196 -2.91 -6.78 13.21
N VAL A 197 -3.55 -5.79 13.84
CA VAL A 197 -4.64 -6.00 14.79
C VAL A 197 -5.79 -6.71 14.08
N VAL A 198 -6.14 -7.89 14.58
CA VAL A 198 -7.31 -8.63 14.14
C VAL A 198 -8.53 -8.04 14.85
N TYR A 199 -9.41 -7.40 14.08
CA TYR A 199 -10.69 -6.96 14.60
C TYR A 199 -11.68 -8.13 14.63
N PRO A 200 -12.48 -8.28 15.70
CA PRO A 200 -13.56 -9.25 15.71
C PRO A 200 -14.55 -8.92 14.57
N PRO A 201 -15.12 -9.94 13.90
CA PRO A 201 -16.14 -9.71 12.89
C PRO A 201 -17.34 -9.00 13.52
N ILE A 202 -17.92 -8.07 12.77
CA ILE A 202 -19.17 -7.42 13.17
C ILE A 202 -20.30 -8.41 12.90
N PRO A 203 -21.20 -8.65 13.87
CA PRO A 203 -22.36 -9.51 13.65
C PRO A 203 -23.18 -9.03 12.44
N ASP A 204 -23.66 -9.96 11.59
CA ASP A 204 -24.44 -9.62 10.39
C ASP A 204 -25.75 -8.86 10.73
N ASP A 205 -26.25 -9.04 11.95
CA ASP A 205 -27.44 -8.38 12.49
C ASP A 205 -27.12 -7.13 13.33
N ALA A 206 -25.86 -6.67 13.33
CA ALA A 206 -25.49 -5.45 14.02
C ALA A 206 -26.27 -4.25 13.41
N PRO A 207 -26.94 -3.43 14.25
CA PRO A 207 -27.63 -2.25 13.76
C PRO A 207 -26.61 -1.26 13.17
N HIS A 208 -26.93 -0.69 12.01
CA HIS A 208 -26.18 0.40 11.39
C HIS A 208 -27.08 1.64 11.25
N LEU A 209 -26.47 2.81 11.25
CA LEU A 209 -27.14 4.11 11.15
C LEU A 209 -26.43 4.98 10.13
N ASP A 210 -27.17 5.39 9.11
CA ASP A 210 -26.66 6.24 8.05
C ASP A 210 -27.18 7.66 8.23
N TYR A 211 -26.25 8.60 8.46
CA TYR A 211 -26.54 10.03 8.55
C TYR A 211 -26.22 10.70 7.22
N LEU A 212 -27.21 10.74 6.33
CA LEU A 212 -27.04 11.18 4.95
C LEU A 212 -27.70 12.54 4.71
N ASN A 213 -26.95 13.43 4.07
CA ASN A 213 -27.51 14.64 3.50
C ASN A 213 -28.37 14.28 2.27
N GLN A 214 -29.56 14.85 2.16
CA GLN A 214 -30.47 14.62 1.03
C GLN A 214 -30.50 15.84 0.11
N ASP A 215 -30.32 15.61 -1.20
CA ASP A 215 -30.51 16.59 -2.27
C ASP A 215 -29.84 17.95 -2.04
N VAL A 216 -28.62 17.95 -1.50
CA VAL A 216 -27.85 19.18 -1.27
C VAL A 216 -27.44 19.78 -2.61
N LEU A 217 -27.99 20.95 -2.91
CA LEU A 217 -27.49 21.78 -3.99
C LEU A 217 -26.25 22.54 -3.48
N ILE A 218 -25.07 22.07 -3.90
CA ILE A 218 -23.80 22.70 -3.55
C ILE A 218 -23.74 24.09 -4.20
N PRO A 219 -23.54 25.17 -3.42
CA PRO A 219 -23.35 26.53 -3.96
C PRO A 219 -22.19 26.62 -4.94
N ASP A 220 -22.26 27.59 -5.86
CA ASP A 220 -21.15 27.95 -6.76
C ASP A 220 -20.11 28.83 -6.04
N ASP A 221 -19.67 28.36 -4.88
CA ASP A 221 -18.63 28.97 -4.04
C ASP A 221 -17.39 28.07 -4.01
N GLU A 222 -16.21 28.67 -3.87
CA GLU A 222 -14.94 27.93 -3.84
C GLU A 222 -14.87 26.88 -2.73
N THR A 223 -15.52 27.14 -1.59
CA THR A 223 -15.59 26.20 -0.46
C THR A 223 -16.93 26.33 0.25
N THR A 224 -17.61 25.20 0.42
CA THR A 224 -18.88 25.14 1.14
C THR A 224 -18.74 24.24 2.36
N TYR A 225 -19.06 24.78 3.54
CA TYR A 225 -19.30 23.99 4.74
C TYR A 225 -20.80 23.73 4.86
N TRP A 226 -21.20 22.47 4.85
CA TRP A 226 -22.60 22.07 4.92
C TRP A 226 -22.92 21.39 6.24
N CYS A 227 -23.85 21.98 7.00
CA CYS A 227 -24.28 21.43 8.29
C CYS A 227 -25.71 20.91 8.18
N THR A 228 -25.92 19.66 8.58
CA THR A 228 -27.25 19.05 8.70
C THR A 228 -27.37 18.44 10.08
N ARG A 229 -28.54 18.62 10.68
CA ARG A 229 -28.87 18.03 11.97
C ARG A 229 -29.66 16.74 11.77
N PHE A 230 -29.31 15.73 12.54
CA PHE A 230 -30.02 14.46 12.58
C PHE A 230 -30.53 14.21 14.00
N GLU A 231 -31.75 13.70 14.11
CA GLU A 231 -32.26 13.18 15.37
C GLU A 231 -31.77 11.74 15.58
N LEU A 232 -31.42 11.41 16.82
CA LEU A 232 -31.05 10.05 17.16
C LEU A 232 -32.31 9.16 17.17
N PRO A 233 -32.27 7.96 16.59
CA PRO A 233 -33.39 7.02 16.63
C PRO A 233 -33.75 6.64 18.07
N SER A 234 -35.04 6.39 18.34
CA SER A 234 -35.54 6.09 19.70
C SER A 234 -34.78 4.95 20.38
N PHE A 235 -34.41 3.88 19.65
CA PHE A 235 -33.70 2.74 20.24
C PHE A 235 -32.31 3.13 20.78
N ILE A 236 -31.64 4.13 20.19
CA ILE A 236 -30.36 4.66 20.70
C ILE A 236 -30.58 5.48 21.97
N MET A 237 -31.73 6.16 22.08
CA MET A 237 -32.07 6.99 23.23
C MET A 237 -32.49 6.18 24.47
N GLU A 238 -32.93 4.94 24.29
CA GLU A 238 -33.40 4.08 25.38
C GLU A 238 -32.29 3.54 26.28
N GLN A 239 -31.07 3.38 25.76
CA GLN A 239 -29.92 2.87 26.51
C GLN A 239 -28.58 3.29 25.86
N PRO A 240 -27.46 3.26 26.60
CA PRO A 240 -26.14 3.53 26.03
C PRO A 240 -25.72 2.49 24.98
N HIS A 241 -25.09 2.95 23.91
CA HIS A 241 -24.53 2.12 22.84
C HIS A 241 -23.06 2.48 22.58
N HIS A 242 -22.27 1.51 22.12
CA HIS A 242 -20.90 1.75 21.65
C HIS A 242 -20.85 1.67 20.12
N ILE A 243 -20.28 2.69 19.48
CA ILE A 243 -19.95 2.67 18.07
C ILE A 243 -18.64 1.87 17.92
N ILE A 244 -18.73 0.70 17.30
CA ILE A 244 -17.57 -0.20 17.11
C ILE A 244 -16.94 -0.09 15.71
N ARG A 245 -17.61 0.61 14.79
CA ARG A 245 -17.17 0.90 13.43
C ARG A 245 -17.90 2.12 12.89
N PHE A 246 -17.23 2.88 12.02
CA PHE A 246 -17.82 3.91 11.20
C PHE A 246 -17.15 3.86 9.81
N ASP A 247 -17.90 4.21 8.77
CA ASP A 247 -17.41 4.29 7.39
C ASP A 247 -17.98 5.54 6.72
N GLY A 248 -17.30 6.03 5.68
CA GLY A 248 -17.83 7.11 4.85
C GLY A 248 -18.81 6.58 3.80
N VAL A 249 -19.97 7.21 3.69
CA VAL A 249 -20.97 6.93 2.64
C VAL A 249 -21.01 8.12 1.69
N ILE A 250 -20.34 8.00 0.54
CA ILE A 250 -20.24 9.06 -0.48
C ILE A 250 -20.94 8.56 -1.75
N SER A 251 -21.84 9.37 -2.30
CA SER A 251 -22.50 9.04 -3.57
C SER A 251 -21.52 9.19 -4.74
N PRO A 252 -21.65 8.40 -5.82
CA PRO A 252 -20.77 8.51 -6.99
C PRO A 252 -20.71 9.92 -7.59
N GLN A 253 -21.80 10.67 -7.51
CA GLN A 253 -21.88 12.05 -8.00
C GLN A 253 -21.09 13.05 -7.14
N SER A 254 -20.77 12.68 -5.89
CA SER A 254 -20.05 13.52 -4.93
C SER A 254 -18.58 13.12 -4.79
N GLU A 255 -18.15 12.06 -5.48
CA GLU A 255 -16.74 11.63 -5.51
C GLU A 255 -15.85 12.74 -6.05
N GLY A 256 -14.78 13.06 -5.34
CA GLY A 256 -13.87 14.17 -5.67
C GLY A 256 -14.33 15.56 -5.22
N ILE A 257 -15.59 15.71 -4.78
CA ILE A 257 -16.12 16.97 -4.24
C ILE A 257 -16.07 16.97 -2.71
N VAL A 258 -16.50 15.88 -2.08
CA VAL A 258 -16.46 15.75 -0.61
C VAL A 258 -15.06 15.32 -0.18
N HIS A 259 -14.36 16.19 0.56
CA HIS A 259 -13.01 15.91 1.04
C HIS A 259 -13.01 15.52 2.52
N HIS A 260 -13.79 16.21 3.35
CA HIS A 260 -13.94 15.92 4.78
C HIS A 260 -15.42 15.73 5.16
N MET A 261 -15.67 14.86 6.15
CA MET A 261 -16.97 14.66 6.78
C MET A 261 -16.76 14.51 8.29
N GLU A 262 -17.62 15.15 9.08
CA GLU A 262 -17.54 15.11 10.53
C GLU A 262 -18.94 14.94 11.10
N LEU A 263 -19.08 14.09 12.13
CA LEU A 263 -20.31 13.88 12.86
C LEU A 263 -20.10 14.30 14.31
N PHE A 264 -20.92 15.24 14.79
CA PHE A 264 -20.83 15.79 16.13
C PHE A 264 -22.07 15.46 16.95
N HIS A 265 -21.87 15.22 18.24
CA HIS A 265 -22.94 15.22 19.22
C HIS A 265 -23.14 16.65 19.75
N CYS A 266 -24.38 17.13 19.77
CA CYS A 266 -24.70 18.42 20.36
C CYS A 266 -24.59 18.32 21.90
N ASP A 267 -23.82 19.21 22.52
CA ASP A 267 -23.75 19.31 23.98
C ASP A 267 -24.87 20.23 24.48
N VAL A 268 -26.08 19.69 24.56
CA VAL A 268 -27.28 20.39 25.04
C VAL A 268 -28.04 19.55 26.06
N ASP A 269 -28.88 20.21 26.85
CA ASP A 269 -29.81 19.52 27.75
C ASP A 269 -30.74 18.59 26.94
N PRO A 270 -31.00 17.34 27.36
CA PRO A 270 -31.87 16.39 26.64
C PRO A 270 -33.28 16.93 26.35
N ASP A 271 -33.79 17.82 27.20
CA ASP A 271 -35.11 18.41 27.07
C ASP A 271 -35.09 19.74 26.29
N MET A 272 -33.90 20.21 25.88
CA MET A 272 -33.74 21.41 25.09
C MET A 272 -34.19 21.17 23.65
N GLN A 273 -35.29 21.80 23.26
CA GLN A 273 -35.68 21.87 21.86
C GLN A 273 -34.68 22.76 21.10
N ILE A 274 -33.83 22.13 20.28
CA ILE A 274 -32.95 22.85 19.36
C ILE A 274 -33.80 23.34 18.18
N PRO A 275 -33.85 24.65 17.87
CA PRO A 275 -34.56 25.17 16.70
C PRO A 275 -34.07 24.49 15.42
N ALA A 276 -35.00 24.16 14.51
CA ALA A 276 -34.66 23.58 13.21
C ALA A 276 -33.83 24.52 12.33
#